data_AF-A0A8C5F854-F1
#
_entry.id   AF-A0A8C5F854-F1
#
_cell.length_a   1.000
_cell.length_b   1.000
_cell.length_c   1.000
_cell.angle_alpha   90.00
_cell.angle_beta   90.00
_cell.angle_gamma   90.00
#
_symmetry.space_group_name_H-M   'P 1'
#
loop_
_entity.id
_entity.type
_entity.pdbx_description
1 polymer ?
#
loop_
_entity_poly.entity_id
_entity_poly.type
_entity_poly.pdbx_seq_one_letter_code
_entity_poly.pdbx_strand_id
1 'polypeptide(L)'
;MNSRLLIGHLTLTQSNMAAPVRQLSRSSDILLKRSQLIWKGTQRLLSNGRAPAPHFLQARSRLLPLLVFSGTGYLGYDQYGRYQDRRLAELGIEAPPPLASDNQVALYRSIPTRLVSRAWGRLNRVELPAWLRKPVYRLYIWTFGVNMKEAEVEDLASYRNLGEFFRRPLKPHTRPVCPSSCVISPADGRVLHCGRVVNGELEQVKGVTYKLHDFLGPITWGSTPNTGGHDPSLPDPAAFEEQLLCSPGNQLYHCVVYLAPGDYHRFHSPADWTIEHRRHFPGPLLSVSPSVARRVRSLFCVNERVALAGRWQHGFFSLVAVGATNVGSIRIYCDQELQTNAPRYTTGSYNDRSYTSPLAASPSSPLAASPSSPLAASQEELPGIGLALRKGEPLGEFNLGSTVVLLFEAPPDFSFSLRPGQPIRFGQPLGSL
;
A
#
# COMPACT_ATOMS: atom_id res chain seq x y z
N MET A 1 56.11 44.05 -5.76
CA MET A 1 56.28 45.19 -6.70
C MET A 1 56.53 44.63 -8.09
N ASN A 2 55.87 45.19 -9.11
CA ASN A 2 56.26 45.41 -10.53
C ASN A 2 57.59 44.77 -11.03
N SER A 3 57.74 44.31 -12.29
CA SER A 3 56.84 44.38 -13.47
C SER A 3 57.41 43.63 -14.70
N ARG A 4 56.52 43.30 -15.67
CA ARG A 4 56.73 43.21 -17.15
C ARG A 4 57.63 42.09 -17.73
N LEU A 5 57.59 41.75 -19.05
CA LEU A 5 56.52 41.62 -20.09
C LEU A 5 57.18 41.20 -21.42
N LEU A 6 56.71 40.16 -22.12
CA LEU A 6 56.91 39.87 -23.58
C LEU A 6 56.05 38.63 -23.91
N ILE A 7 54.86 38.75 -24.50
CA ILE A 7 54.53 38.92 -25.94
C ILE A 7 54.97 37.74 -26.81
N GLY A 8 53.96 36.99 -27.29
CA GLY A 8 54.05 36.01 -28.37
C GLY A 8 52.72 35.97 -29.12
N HIS A 9 52.62 36.69 -30.23
CA HIS A 9 51.41 36.81 -31.05
C HIS A 9 51.25 35.60 -31.98
N LEU A 10 50.08 34.95 -32.01
CA LEU A 10 49.67 34.06 -33.10
C LEU A 10 48.18 34.21 -33.41
N THR A 11 47.88 34.81 -34.55
CA THR A 11 46.54 34.98 -35.13
C THR A 11 46.31 33.97 -36.24
N LEU A 12 45.19 33.22 -36.21
CA LEU A 12 44.55 32.54 -37.36
C LEU A 12 43.12 32.14 -36.94
N THR A 13 42.12 32.93 -37.33
CA THR A 13 41.11 32.67 -38.39
C THR A 13 39.86 31.88 -37.97
N GLN A 14 38.73 32.60 -37.91
CA GLN A 14 37.39 32.00 -37.95
C GLN A 14 37.14 31.35 -39.33
N SER A 15 36.78 30.06 -39.36
CA SER A 15 35.93 29.50 -40.42
C SER A 15 35.24 28.21 -39.98
N ASN A 16 34.03 27.99 -40.50
CA ASN A 16 33.30 26.71 -40.58
C ASN A 16 32.94 25.93 -39.29
N MET A 17 31.83 26.34 -38.64
CA MET A 17 30.88 25.39 -38.05
C MET A 17 29.48 25.59 -38.65
N ALA A 18 29.18 24.87 -39.75
CA ALA A 18 27.90 24.97 -40.46
C ALA A 18 27.41 23.63 -41.09
N ALA A 19 27.67 22.49 -40.44
CA ALA A 19 27.01 21.21 -40.67
C ALA A 19 27.16 20.38 -39.37
N PRO A 20 26.08 19.82 -38.77
CA PRO A 20 25.15 18.93 -39.47
C PRO A 20 23.67 19.05 -38.98
N VAL A 21 22.91 20.05 -39.45
CA VAL A 21 21.48 20.19 -39.07
C VAL A 21 20.51 19.72 -40.18
N ARG A 22 20.96 19.65 -41.44
CA ARG A 22 20.10 19.31 -42.61
C ARG A 22 19.81 17.82 -42.82
N GLN A 23 20.44 16.92 -42.06
CA GLN A 23 20.30 15.46 -42.26
C GLN A 23 19.19 14.83 -41.39
N LEU A 24 18.81 15.49 -40.28
CA LEU A 24 17.75 15.03 -39.39
C LEU A 24 16.33 15.34 -39.91
N SER A 25 16.11 16.49 -40.58
CA SER A 25 14.75 16.87 -41.03
C SER A 25 14.22 16.04 -42.20
N ARG A 26 15.10 15.51 -43.08
CA ARG A 26 14.66 14.63 -44.18
C ARG A 26 14.13 13.29 -43.69
N SER A 27 14.61 12.79 -42.56
CA SER A 27 14.18 11.49 -42.01
C SER A 27 12.80 11.56 -41.36
N SER A 28 12.45 12.68 -40.70
CA SER A 28 11.10 12.91 -40.15
C SER A 28 10.03 13.01 -41.24
N ASP A 29 10.31 13.70 -42.35
CA ASP A 29 9.34 13.89 -43.44
C ASP A 29 8.99 12.58 -44.17
N ILE A 30 9.96 11.65 -44.28
CA ILE A 30 9.75 10.33 -44.89
C ILE A 30 8.85 9.46 -44.00
N LEU A 31 9.03 9.54 -42.67
CA LEU A 31 8.21 8.82 -41.70
C LEU A 31 6.77 9.36 -41.64
N LEU A 32 6.58 10.69 -41.68
CA LEU A 32 5.25 11.30 -41.78
C LEU A 32 4.53 10.96 -43.09
N LYS A 33 5.24 10.92 -44.23
CA LYS A 33 4.63 10.54 -45.51
C LYS A 33 4.22 9.07 -45.55
N ARG A 34 5.00 8.17 -44.94
CA ARG A 34 4.63 6.75 -44.81
C ARG A 34 3.40 6.53 -43.92
N SER A 35 3.28 7.22 -42.78
CA SER A 35 2.10 7.06 -41.90
C SER A 35 0.81 7.57 -42.53
N GLN A 36 0.85 8.68 -43.28
CA GLN A 36 -0.30 9.20 -44.03
C GLN A 36 -0.77 8.28 -45.16
N LEU A 37 0.15 7.58 -45.84
CA LEU A 37 -0.16 6.60 -46.88
C LEU A 37 -0.84 5.36 -46.31
N ILE A 38 -0.35 4.84 -45.17
CA ILE A 38 -0.97 3.73 -44.45
C ILE A 38 -2.40 4.11 -44.02
N TRP A 39 -2.59 5.29 -43.43
CA TRP A 39 -3.91 5.78 -43.02
C TRP A 39 -4.92 5.86 -44.19
N LYS A 40 -4.50 6.37 -45.35
CA LYS A 40 -5.33 6.42 -46.57
C LYS A 40 -5.64 5.03 -47.14
N GLY A 41 -4.75 4.05 -46.97
CA GLY A 41 -5.00 2.65 -47.31
C GLY A 41 -6.08 2.02 -46.43
N THR A 42 -5.97 2.18 -45.10
CA THR A 42 -6.94 1.63 -44.14
C THR A 42 -8.34 2.23 -44.32
N GLN A 43 -8.45 3.51 -44.69
CA GLN A 43 -9.74 4.14 -44.98
C GLN A 43 -10.46 3.57 -46.21
N ARG A 44 -9.73 3.11 -47.25
CA ARG A 44 -10.35 2.46 -48.43
C ARG A 44 -10.81 1.02 -48.19
N LEU A 45 -10.21 0.32 -47.24
CA LEU A 45 -10.64 -1.03 -46.83
C LEU A 45 -11.89 -1.03 -45.96
N LEU A 46 -12.33 0.13 -45.45
CA LEU A 46 -13.49 0.29 -44.57
C LEU A 46 -14.74 0.89 -45.27
N SER A 47 -14.70 1.13 -46.58
CA SER A 47 -15.78 1.82 -47.30
C SER A 47 -16.77 0.93 -48.07
N ASN A 48 -16.51 -0.37 -48.22
CA ASN A 48 -17.37 -1.29 -48.96
C ASN A 48 -18.11 -2.25 -48.02
N GLY A 49 -19.44 -2.13 -47.94
CA GLY A 49 -20.32 -3.02 -47.18
C GLY A 49 -21.01 -2.31 -45.99
N ARG A 50 -22.14 -1.64 -46.25
CA ARG A 50 -22.92 -0.95 -45.22
C ARG A 50 -24.30 -1.57 -45.07
N ALA A 51 -24.55 -2.19 -43.91
CA ALA A 51 -25.88 -2.30 -43.32
C ALA A 51 -25.85 -1.53 -41.98
N PRO A 52 -26.89 -0.75 -41.62
CA PRO A 52 -26.82 0.13 -40.46
C PRO A 52 -27.13 -0.62 -39.14
N ALA A 53 -26.14 -0.74 -38.27
CA ALA A 53 -26.35 -1.11 -36.87
C ALA A 53 -26.68 0.13 -36.00
N PRO A 54 -27.51 0.00 -34.95
CA PRO A 54 -28.00 1.15 -34.18
C PRO A 54 -26.90 1.87 -33.37
N HIS A 55 -27.12 3.16 -33.13
CA HIS A 55 -26.14 4.15 -32.65
C HIS A 55 -25.50 3.91 -31.26
N PHE A 56 -25.86 2.85 -30.54
CA PHE A 56 -25.40 2.60 -29.17
C PHE A 56 -23.98 1.98 -29.05
N LEU A 57 -23.37 1.53 -30.16
CA LEU A 57 -22.10 0.79 -30.12
C LEU A 57 -20.84 1.63 -30.42
N GLN A 58 -20.97 2.81 -31.05
CA GLN A 58 -19.79 3.62 -31.44
C GLN A 58 -19.05 4.30 -30.27
N ALA A 59 -19.70 4.46 -29.10
CA ALA A 59 -19.07 5.09 -27.94
C ALA A 59 -18.09 4.17 -27.18
N ARG A 60 -18.16 2.85 -27.37
CA ARG A 60 -17.40 1.87 -26.55
C ARG A 60 -15.96 1.60 -27.00
N SER A 61 -15.58 1.95 -28.23
CA SER A 61 -14.26 1.61 -28.79
C SER A 61 -13.14 2.62 -28.47
N ARG A 62 -13.45 3.84 -28.02
CA ARG A 62 -12.45 4.90 -27.77
C ARG A 62 -11.77 4.85 -26.40
N LEU A 63 -12.33 4.13 -25.43
CA LEU A 63 -11.75 3.98 -24.08
C LEU A 63 -10.66 2.91 -24.00
N LEU A 64 -10.74 1.85 -24.83
CA LEU A 64 -9.77 0.76 -24.82
C LEU A 64 -8.34 1.23 -25.20
N PRO A 65 -8.14 2.06 -26.25
CA PRO A 65 -6.82 2.60 -26.59
C PRO A 65 -6.26 3.52 -25.51
N LEU A 66 -7.11 4.31 -24.84
CA LEU A 66 -6.70 5.18 -23.72
C LEU A 66 -6.24 4.36 -22.51
N LEU A 67 -6.96 3.29 -22.16
CA LEU A 67 -6.54 2.37 -21.10
C LEU A 67 -5.23 1.67 -21.46
N VAL A 68 -5.06 1.19 -22.70
CA VAL A 68 -3.81 0.57 -23.18
C VAL A 68 -2.65 1.56 -23.16
N PHE A 69 -2.82 2.79 -23.65
CA PHE A 69 -1.78 3.84 -23.60
C PHE A 69 -1.44 4.27 -22.17
N SER A 70 -2.43 4.33 -21.27
CA SER A 70 -2.17 4.64 -19.86
C SER A 70 -1.40 3.51 -19.17
N GLY A 71 -1.71 2.25 -19.51
CA GLY A 71 -1.00 1.06 -19.02
C GLY A 71 0.43 0.97 -19.54
N THR A 72 0.66 1.10 -20.85
CA THR A 72 2.02 1.08 -21.41
C THR A 72 2.86 2.29 -20.98
N GLY A 73 2.24 3.47 -20.85
CA GLY A 73 2.88 4.66 -20.30
C GLY A 73 3.29 4.49 -18.83
N TYR A 74 2.42 3.94 -17.99
CA TYR A 74 2.73 3.64 -16.59
C TYR A 74 3.82 2.58 -16.46
N LEU A 75 3.72 1.47 -17.21
CA LEU A 75 4.73 0.41 -17.22
C LEU A 75 6.09 0.93 -17.70
N GLY A 76 6.13 1.75 -18.74
CA GLY A 76 7.36 2.36 -19.24
C GLY A 76 7.97 3.36 -18.24
N TYR A 77 7.15 4.17 -17.57
CA TYR A 77 7.61 5.11 -16.55
C TYR A 77 8.16 4.40 -15.30
N ASP A 78 7.47 3.37 -14.82
CA ASP A 78 7.91 2.58 -13.67
C ASP A 78 9.15 1.73 -14.00
N GLN A 79 9.24 1.18 -15.22
CA GLN A 79 10.44 0.50 -15.72
C GLN A 79 11.62 1.47 -15.84
N TYR A 80 11.40 2.70 -16.29
CA TYR A 80 12.46 3.74 -16.34
C TYR A 80 12.92 4.15 -14.94
N GLY A 81 11.99 4.31 -13.98
CA GLY A 81 12.33 4.56 -12.58
C GLY A 81 13.14 3.41 -11.97
N ARG A 82 12.75 2.16 -12.22
CA ARG A 82 13.51 0.97 -11.79
C ARG A 82 14.88 0.87 -12.46
N TYR A 83 15.04 1.32 -13.70
CA TYR A 83 16.32 1.40 -14.40
C TYR A 83 17.24 2.47 -13.78
N GLN A 84 16.72 3.67 -13.49
CA GLN A 84 17.49 4.72 -12.79
C GLN A 84 17.92 4.27 -11.40
N ASP A 85 17.02 3.66 -10.61
CA ASP A 85 17.33 3.11 -9.30
C ASP A 85 18.49 2.08 -9.35
N ARG A 86 18.48 1.17 -10.34
CA ARG A 86 19.58 0.21 -10.54
C ARG A 86 20.88 0.90 -10.92
N ARG A 87 20.84 1.83 -11.86
CA ARG A 87 22.03 2.54 -12.34
C ARG A 87 22.68 3.41 -11.25
N LEU A 88 21.90 3.97 -10.33
CA LEU A 88 22.42 4.68 -9.16
C LEU A 88 23.07 3.72 -8.15
N ALA A 89 22.45 2.56 -7.92
CA ALA A 89 23.03 1.52 -7.06
C ALA A 89 24.33 0.92 -7.65
N GLU A 90 24.39 0.71 -8.97
CA GLU A 90 25.60 0.30 -9.71
C GLU A 90 26.75 1.31 -9.59
N LEU A 91 26.42 2.61 -9.43
CA LEU A 91 27.39 3.68 -9.21
C LEU A 91 27.74 3.90 -7.73
N GLY A 92 27.13 3.17 -6.79
CA GLY A 92 27.31 3.36 -5.35
C GLY A 92 26.77 4.69 -4.81
N ILE A 93 25.89 5.37 -5.55
CA ILE A 93 25.37 6.70 -5.18
C ILE A 93 24.01 6.53 -4.49
N GLU A 94 23.99 6.59 -3.17
CA GLU A 94 22.75 6.77 -2.39
C GLU A 94 22.25 8.22 -2.51
N ALA A 95 21.66 8.53 -3.66
CA ALA A 95 20.96 9.80 -3.84
C ALA A 95 19.65 9.78 -3.02
N PRO A 96 19.37 10.80 -2.18
CA PRO A 96 18.10 10.89 -1.48
C PRO A 96 16.95 10.94 -2.49
N PRO A 97 15.80 10.30 -2.22
CA PRO A 97 14.73 10.22 -3.20
C PRO A 97 14.16 11.61 -3.50
N PRO A 98 13.80 11.91 -4.76
CA PRO A 98 13.32 13.23 -5.15
C PRO A 98 11.93 13.48 -4.55
N LEU A 99 11.88 14.29 -3.49
CA LEU A 99 10.64 14.65 -2.81
C LEU A 99 9.82 15.63 -3.65
N ALA A 100 8.50 15.44 -3.62
CA ALA A 100 7.55 16.36 -4.23
C ALA A 100 7.47 17.64 -3.39
N SER A 101 7.38 18.81 -4.04
CA SER A 101 7.14 20.07 -3.33
C SER A 101 5.71 20.15 -2.80
N ASP A 102 5.49 20.96 -1.76
CA ASP A 102 4.16 21.09 -1.15
C ASP A 102 3.07 21.51 -2.15
N ASN A 103 3.43 22.33 -3.14
CA ASN A 103 2.55 22.71 -4.25
C ASN A 103 2.18 21.51 -5.15
N GLN A 104 3.13 20.60 -5.42
CA GLN A 104 2.86 19.36 -6.17
C GLN A 104 1.99 18.40 -5.36
N VAL A 105 2.22 18.29 -4.05
CA VAL A 105 1.40 17.48 -3.14
C VAL A 105 -0.01 18.07 -3.01
N ALA A 106 -0.16 19.39 -2.88
CA ALA A 106 -1.44 20.08 -2.83
C ALA A 106 -2.23 19.92 -4.14
N LEU A 107 -1.56 20.06 -5.30
CA LEU A 107 -2.15 19.80 -6.61
C LEU A 107 -2.62 18.34 -6.73
N TYR A 108 -1.83 17.38 -6.27
CA TYR A 108 -2.20 15.96 -6.28
C TYR A 108 -3.38 15.67 -5.33
N ARG A 109 -3.43 16.32 -4.16
CA ARG A 109 -4.55 16.26 -3.21
C ARG A 109 -5.83 16.92 -3.72
N SER A 110 -5.76 17.82 -4.71
CA SER A 110 -6.95 18.43 -5.34
C SER A 110 -7.73 17.45 -6.23
N ILE A 111 -7.10 16.35 -6.66
CA ILE A 111 -7.79 15.26 -7.37
C ILE A 111 -8.82 14.63 -6.41
N PRO A 112 -10.10 14.47 -6.81
CA PRO A 112 -11.15 13.94 -5.95
C PRO A 112 -11.05 12.40 -5.82
N THR A 113 -9.95 11.93 -5.23
CA THR A 113 -9.56 10.51 -5.14
C THR A 113 -10.62 9.63 -4.46
N ARG A 114 -11.36 10.14 -3.47
CA ARG A 114 -12.52 9.43 -2.87
C ARG A 114 -13.70 9.29 -3.82
N LEU A 115 -13.95 10.27 -4.70
CA LEU A 115 -14.99 10.15 -5.73
C LEU A 115 -14.59 9.10 -6.77
N VAL A 116 -13.35 9.18 -7.27
CA VAL A 116 -12.79 8.20 -8.21
C VAL A 116 -12.82 6.79 -7.62
N SER A 117 -12.38 6.62 -6.37
CA SER A 117 -12.35 5.32 -5.69
C SER A 117 -13.75 4.74 -5.45
N ARG A 118 -14.76 5.57 -5.16
CA ARG A 118 -16.16 5.12 -5.07
C ARG A 118 -16.76 4.78 -6.42
N ALA A 119 -16.47 5.57 -7.47
CA ALA A 119 -16.91 5.27 -8.83
C ALA A 119 -16.30 3.95 -9.34
N TRP A 120 -14.99 3.76 -9.10
CA TRP A 120 -14.29 2.51 -9.37
C TRP A 120 -14.86 1.35 -8.55
N GLY A 121 -15.09 1.51 -7.25
CA GLY A 121 -15.72 0.49 -6.41
C GLY A 121 -17.13 0.10 -6.87
N ARG A 122 -17.92 1.04 -7.40
CA ARG A 122 -19.21 0.75 -8.05
C ARG A 122 -19.03 -0.03 -9.35
N LEU A 123 -18.12 0.40 -10.23
CA LEU A 123 -17.81 -0.28 -11.49
C LEU A 123 -17.37 -1.73 -11.25
N ASN A 124 -16.55 -1.99 -10.23
CA ASN A 124 -16.08 -3.32 -9.89
C ASN A 124 -17.16 -4.26 -9.34
N ARG A 125 -18.33 -3.73 -8.94
CA ARG A 125 -19.50 -4.50 -8.52
C ARG A 125 -20.47 -4.77 -9.68
N VAL A 126 -20.31 -4.12 -10.83
CA VAL A 126 -21.14 -4.37 -12.02
C VAL A 126 -20.87 -5.77 -12.53
N GLU A 127 -21.91 -6.58 -12.64
CA GLU A 127 -21.80 -7.92 -13.21
C GLU A 127 -21.41 -7.86 -14.69
N LEU A 128 -20.36 -8.60 -15.06
CA LEU A 128 -19.91 -8.73 -16.43
C LEU A 128 -20.72 -9.82 -17.13
N PRO A 129 -21.24 -9.56 -18.34
CA PRO A 129 -21.81 -10.61 -19.19
C PRO A 129 -20.83 -11.77 -19.38
N ALA A 130 -21.32 -13.00 -19.43
CA ALA A 130 -20.48 -14.20 -19.43
C ALA A 130 -19.40 -14.20 -20.54
N TRP A 131 -19.73 -13.68 -21.72
CA TRP A 131 -18.81 -13.53 -22.85
C TRP A 131 -17.68 -12.51 -22.61
N LEU A 132 -17.89 -11.53 -21.73
CA LEU A 132 -16.94 -10.46 -21.43
C LEU A 132 -16.02 -10.78 -20.24
N ARG A 133 -16.43 -11.69 -19.34
CA ARG A 133 -15.65 -12.15 -18.17
C ARG A 133 -14.25 -12.64 -18.58
N LYS A 134 -14.17 -13.67 -19.44
CA LYS A 134 -12.89 -14.28 -19.83
C LYS A 134 -11.92 -13.28 -20.51
N PRO A 135 -12.34 -12.44 -21.47
CA PRO A 135 -11.48 -11.38 -22.02
C PRO A 135 -10.98 -10.36 -20.99
N VAL A 136 -11.86 -9.83 -20.13
CA VAL A 136 -11.50 -8.80 -19.14
C VAL A 136 -10.54 -9.35 -18.09
N TYR A 137 -10.81 -10.53 -17.55
CA TYR A 137 -9.94 -11.14 -16.55
C TYR A 137 -8.61 -11.61 -17.16
N ARG A 138 -8.58 -12.11 -18.40
CA ARG A 138 -7.31 -12.40 -19.10
C ARG A 138 -6.44 -11.16 -19.30
N LEU A 139 -7.05 -10.02 -19.68
CA LEU A 139 -6.34 -8.75 -19.77
C LEU A 139 -5.78 -8.34 -18.41
N TYR A 140 -6.57 -8.43 -17.34
CA TYR A 140 -6.13 -8.11 -15.98
C TYR A 140 -4.97 -9.03 -15.51
N ILE A 141 -5.10 -10.34 -15.72
CA ILE A 141 -4.06 -11.34 -15.40
C ILE A 141 -2.76 -11.01 -16.11
N TRP A 142 -2.82 -10.69 -17.41
CA TRP A 142 -1.66 -10.31 -18.20
C TRP A 142 -1.04 -8.98 -17.76
N THR A 143 -1.85 -7.97 -17.43
CA THR A 143 -1.36 -6.64 -17.01
C THR A 143 -0.71 -6.66 -15.62
N PHE A 144 -1.23 -7.46 -14.68
CA PHE A 144 -0.81 -7.45 -13.28
C PHE A 144 -0.11 -8.72 -12.79
N GLY A 145 0.10 -9.71 -13.66
CA GLY A 145 0.84 -10.94 -13.34
C GLY A 145 0.12 -11.88 -12.37
N VAL A 146 -1.22 -11.87 -12.36
CA VAL A 146 -2.04 -12.65 -11.40
C VAL A 146 -1.82 -14.16 -11.56
N ASN A 147 -1.31 -14.82 -10.52
CA ASN A 147 -1.20 -16.28 -10.53
C ASN A 147 -2.55 -16.95 -10.21
N MET A 148 -3.26 -17.41 -11.25
CA MET A 148 -4.54 -18.11 -11.07
C MET A 148 -4.42 -19.54 -10.52
N LYS A 149 -3.26 -20.21 -10.63
CA LYS A 149 -3.08 -21.59 -10.12
C LYS A 149 -3.21 -21.70 -8.60
N GLU A 150 -3.02 -20.58 -7.90
CA GLU A 150 -3.13 -20.49 -6.44
C GLU A 150 -4.56 -20.10 -5.98
N ALA A 151 -5.42 -19.62 -6.89
CA ALA A 151 -6.81 -19.27 -6.57
C ALA A 151 -7.65 -20.55 -6.34
N GLU A 152 -8.61 -20.48 -5.42
CA GLU A 152 -9.53 -21.61 -5.13
C GLU A 152 -10.34 -22.00 -6.37
N VAL A 153 -10.85 -21.00 -7.11
CA VAL A 153 -11.58 -21.18 -8.36
C VAL A 153 -10.73 -20.68 -9.53
N GLU A 154 -10.23 -21.59 -10.35
CA GLU A 154 -9.40 -21.23 -11.52
C GLU A 154 -10.22 -20.74 -12.72
N ASP A 155 -11.49 -21.14 -12.87
CA ASP A 155 -12.31 -20.73 -14.01
C ASP A 155 -12.76 -19.27 -13.94
N LEU A 156 -12.29 -18.51 -14.91
CA LEU A 156 -12.58 -17.10 -15.08
C LEU A 156 -14.06 -16.79 -15.38
N ALA A 157 -14.89 -17.76 -15.81
CA ALA A 157 -16.32 -17.52 -15.98
C ALA A 157 -17.11 -17.50 -14.66
N SER A 158 -16.58 -18.10 -13.59
CA SER A 158 -17.23 -18.20 -12.29
C SER A 158 -17.34 -16.84 -11.57
N TYR A 159 -16.36 -15.95 -11.76
CA TYR A 159 -16.35 -14.61 -11.17
C TYR A 159 -17.35 -13.68 -11.89
N ARG A 160 -18.36 -13.19 -11.16
CA ARG A 160 -19.44 -12.34 -11.70
C ARG A 160 -18.97 -10.95 -12.07
N ASN A 161 -18.07 -10.38 -11.27
CA ASN A 161 -17.55 -9.02 -11.43
C ASN A 161 -16.07 -8.91 -11.01
N LEU A 162 -15.44 -7.79 -11.34
CA LEU A 162 -14.00 -7.59 -11.11
C LEU A 162 -13.66 -7.51 -9.61
N GLY A 163 -14.57 -7.04 -8.75
CA GLY A 163 -14.38 -7.01 -7.30
C GLY A 163 -14.46 -8.40 -6.62
N GLU A 164 -15.09 -9.38 -7.25
CA GLU A 164 -15.10 -10.79 -6.83
C GLU A 164 -13.81 -11.49 -7.27
N PHE A 165 -13.38 -11.28 -8.53
CA PHE A 165 -12.10 -11.75 -9.05
C PHE A 165 -10.90 -11.19 -8.24
N PHE A 166 -10.97 -9.92 -7.87
CA PHE A 166 -9.92 -9.26 -7.11
C PHE A 166 -9.74 -9.86 -5.71
N ARG A 167 -10.85 -10.10 -5.00
CA ARG A 167 -10.89 -10.69 -3.65
C ARG A 167 -11.00 -12.22 -3.66
N ARG A 168 -10.57 -12.86 -4.76
CA ARG A 168 -10.58 -14.32 -4.93
C ARG A 168 -9.96 -15.01 -3.70
N PRO A 169 -10.61 -16.04 -3.14
CA PRO A 169 -9.96 -16.91 -2.16
C PRO A 169 -8.80 -17.68 -2.81
N LEU A 170 -7.79 -18.01 -2.00
CA LEU A 170 -6.69 -18.89 -2.39
C LEU A 170 -6.97 -20.32 -1.91
N LYS A 171 -6.39 -21.32 -2.57
CA LYS A 171 -6.47 -22.72 -2.11
C LYS A 171 -5.81 -22.84 -0.72
N PRO A 172 -6.41 -23.56 0.26
CA PRO A 172 -5.92 -23.60 1.64
C PRO A 172 -4.42 -23.91 1.81
N HIS A 173 -3.88 -24.82 1.01
CA HIS A 173 -2.48 -25.26 1.12
C HIS A 173 -1.45 -24.31 0.46
N THR A 174 -1.87 -23.21 -0.17
CA THR A 174 -0.96 -22.31 -0.92
C THR A 174 -0.22 -21.30 -0.04
N ARG A 175 -0.65 -21.14 1.22
CA ARG A 175 -0.06 -20.21 2.20
C ARG A 175 0.10 -20.89 3.56
N PRO A 176 1.05 -21.83 3.69
CA PRO A 176 1.37 -22.41 4.99
C PRO A 176 1.92 -21.33 5.92
N VAL A 177 1.37 -21.24 7.13
CA VAL A 177 1.84 -20.36 8.20
C VAL A 177 3.10 -20.94 8.82
N CYS A 178 4.17 -20.16 8.90
CA CYS A 178 5.41 -20.57 9.56
C CYS A 178 5.16 -20.78 11.08
N PRO A 179 5.33 -22.00 11.62
CA PRO A 179 5.04 -22.26 13.03
C PRO A 179 6.08 -21.63 13.95
N SER A 180 7.37 -21.71 13.58
CA SER A 180 8.52 -21.28 14.39
C SER A 180 8.74 -19.77 14.44
N SER A 181 8.08 -18.99 13.58
CA SER A 181 8.21 -17.53 13.57
C SER A 181 7.24 -16.91 14.56
N CYS A 182 7.69 -16.00 15.43
CA CYS A 182 6.81 -15.23 16.31
C CYS A 182 5.92 -14.25 15.52
N VAL A 183 6.45 -13.66 14.44
CA VAL A 183 5.70 -12.79 13.50
C VAL A 183 5.83 -13.30 12.07
N ILE A 184 4.71 -13.37 11.35
CA ILE A 184 4.62 -13.69 9.92
C ILE A 184 4.09 -12.51 9.10
N SER A 185 4.29 -12.55 7.79
CA SER A 185 3.68 -11.58 6.88
C SER A 185 2.15 -11.69 6.95
N PRO A 186 1.43 -10.58 7.17
CA PRO A 186 -0.03 -10.57 7.23
C PRO A 186 -0.69 -10.70 5.85
N ALA A 187 0.06 -10.46 4.76
CA ALA A 187 -0.46 -10.42 3.39
C ALA A 187 0.59 -10.86 2.36
N ASP A 188 0.15 -11.08 1.12
CA ASP A 188 1.05 -11.14 -0.03
C ASP A 188 1.43 -9.71 -0.47
N GLY A 189 2.69 -9.49 -0.87
CA GLY A 189 3.09 -8.20 -1.38
C GLY A 189 4.60 -8.02 -1.46
N ARG A 190 5.06 -6.78 -1.22
CA ARG A 190 6.47 -6.39 -1.23
C ARG A 190 6.80 -5.55 -0.01
N VAL A 191 7.90 -5.87 0.67
CA VAL A 191 8.45 -5.01 1.73
C VAL A 191 8.86 -3.67 1.12
N LEU A 192 8.34 -2.56 1.63
CA LEU A 192 8.85 -1.23 1.31
C LEU A 192 10.00 -0.84 2.24
N HIS A 193 9.82 -1.09 3.53
CA HIS A 193 10.82 -0.94 4.59
C HIS A 193 10.50 -1.90 5.74
N CYS A 194 11.53 -2.34 6.46
CA CYS A 194 11.40 -3.00 7.76
C CYS A 194 12.62 -2.63 8.62
N GLY A 195 12.39 -2.26 9.88
CA GLY A 195 13.47 -1.82 10.77
C GLY A 195 12.96 -1.43 12.15
N ARG A 196 13.89 -0.97 12.99
CA ARG A 196 13.58 -0.40 14.31
C ARG A 196 13.03 1.03 14.13
N VAL A 197 12.09 1.43 14.97
CA VAL A 197 11.67 2.83 15.14
C VAL A 197 12.82 3.58 15.81
N VAL A 198 13.07 4.81 15.39
CA VAL A 198 14.14 5.64 15.95
C VAL A 198 13.61 7.05 16.15
N ASN A 199 13.71 7.58 17.38
CA ASN A 199 13.27 8.92 17.76
C ASN A 199 11.79 9.19 17.43
N GLY A 200 10.92 8.19 17.58
CA GLY A 200 9.51 8.30 17.22
C GLY A 200 9.24 8.50 15.71
N GLU A 201 10.19 8.19 14.82
CA GLU A 201 10.00 8.20 13.37
C GLU A 201 10.05 6.78 12.76
N LEU A 202 9.19 6.55 11.77
CA LEU A 202 9.14 5.33 10.95
C LEU A 202 9.59 5.66 9.53
N GLU A 203 10.33 4.76 8.90
CA GLU A 203 10.66 4.90 7.47
C GLU A 203 9.52 4.38 6.57
N GLN A 204 9.10 5.22 5.63
CA GLN A 204 8.13 4.89 4.58
C GLN A 204 8.77 4.05 3.47
N VAL A 205 9.88 4.54 2.92
CA VAL A 205 10.71 3.90 1.89
C VAL A 205 11.94 4.77 1.57
N LYS A 206 13.14 4.17 1.56
CA LYS A 206 14.41 4.80 1.13
C LYS A 206 14.68 6.15 1.82
N GLY A 207 14.65 6.18 3.15
CA GLY A 207 14.91 7.37 3.96
C GLY A 207 13.80 8.43 4.00
N VAL A 208 12.64 8.22 3.37
CA VAL A 208 11.47 9.09 3.57
C VAL A 208 10.79 8.69 4.88
N THR A 209 10.86 9.50 5.93
CA THR A 209 10.26 9.19 7.23
C THR A 209 8.88 9.83 7.45
N TYR A 210 8.19 9.39 8.51
CA TYR A 210 6.99 10.01 9.08
C TYR A 210 6.92 9.75 10.58
N LYS A 211 6.27 10.64 11.32
CA LYS A 211 6.16 10.57 12.79
C LYS A 211 5.17 9.49 13.25
N LEU A 212 5.55 8.77 14.29
CA LEU A 212 4.77 7.73 14.94
C LEU A 212 3.49 8.27 15.58
N HIS A 213 3.59 9.39 16.29
CA HIS A 213 2.44 10.11 16.85
C HIS A 213 1.42 10.48 15.77
N ASP A 214 1.85 11.05 14.63
CA ASP A 214 0.94 11.46 13.55
C ASP A 214 0.29 10.25 12.85
N PHE A 215 0.89 9.06 12.99
CA PHE A 215 0.42 7.82 12.40
C PHE A 215 -0.59 7.08 13.29
N LEU A 216 -0.31 6.92 14.58
CA LEU A 216 -1.23 6.28 15.55
C LEU A 216 -2.23 7.23 16.20
N GLY A 217 -1.97 8.54 16.16
CA GLY A 217 -2.69 9.56 16.93
C GLY A 217 -2.41 9.46 18.44
N PRO A 218 -3.05 10.31 19.26
CA PRO A 218 -2.85 10.32 20.72
C PRO A 218 -3.28 9.00 21.36
N ILE A 219 -2.51 8.49 22.32
CA ILE A 219 -2.86 7.25 23.05
C ILE A 219 -4.07 7.54 23.94
N THR A 220 -5.23 7.00 23.57
CA THR A 220 -6.50 7.08 24.32
C THR A 220 -6.91 5.73 24.91
N TRP A 221 -6.13 4.68 24.64
CA TRP A 221 -6.34 3.33 25.11
C TRP A 221 -5.27 2.98 26.15
N GLY A 222 -5.69 2.45 27.31
CA GLY A 222 -4.81 2.14 28.44
C GLY A 222 -5.14 2.96 29.69
N SER A 223 -5.00 2.33 30.87
CA SER A 223 -5.34 2.92 32.16
C SER A 223 -4.14 3.59 32.84
N THR A 224 -3.66 4.71 32.29
CA THR A 224 -2.67 5.58 32.95
C THR A 224 -3.23 6.98 33.20
N PRO A 225 -3.97 7.20 34.30
CA PRO A 225 -4.40 8.53 34.72
C PRO A 225 -3.28 9.26 35.47
N ASN A 226 -2.27 9.74 34.73
CA ASN A 226 -1.26 10.76 35.09
C ASN A 226 -0.28 10.87 33.91
N THR A 227 0.23 12.03 33.49
CA THR A 227 0.46 13.28 34.25
C THR A 227 0.04 14.55 33.49
N GLY A 228 -0.51 15.50 34.27
CA GLY A 228 -0.46 16.96 34.11
C GLY A 228 -0.24 17.62 32.74
N GLY A 229 -1.26 18.36 32.28
CA GLY A 229 -1.13 19.78 31.92
C GLY A 229 -0.25 20.19 30.73
N HIS A 230 0.36 19.27 30.00
CA HIS A 230 1.10 19.59 28.79
C HIS A 230 0.16 19.86 27.61
N ASP A 231 0.48 20.91 26.85
CA ASP A 231 -0.23 21.31 25.64
C ASP A 231 -0.25 20.13 24.64
N PRO A 232 -1.44 19.67 24.18
CA PRO A 232 -1.56 18.57 23.21
C PRO A 232 -1.00 18.89 21.81
N SER A 233 -0.39 20.06 21.60
CA SER A 233 0.18 20.47 20.31
C SER A 233 1.43 19.68 19.90
N LEU A 234 2.31 19.27 20.84
CA LEU A 234 3.58 18.59 20.55
C LEU A 234 4.06 17.70 21.72
N PRO A 235 3.68 16.40 21.79
CA PRO A 235 4.43 15.44 22.59
C PRO A 235 5.83 15.24 21.99
N ASP A 236 6.84 15.07 22.85
CA ASP A 236 8.19 14.66 22.43
C ASP A 236 8.10 13.32 21.69
N PRO A 237 8.62 13.20 20.44
CA PRO A 237 8.59 11.96 19.68
C PRO A 237 9.19 10.75 20.44
N ALA A 238 10.21 10.97 21.27
CA ALA A 238 10.79 9.92 22.10
C ALA A 238 9.84 9.49 23.24
N ALA A 239 9.22 10.45 23.92
CA ALA A 239 8.25 10.16 24.98
C ALA A 239 7.01 9.42 24.46
N PHE A 240 6.59 9.65 23.21
CA PHE A 240 5.51 8.88 22.59
C PHE A 240 5.92 7.43 22.26
N GLU A 241 7.18 7.21 21.87
CA GLU A 241 7.73 5.87 21.67
C GLU A 241 7.78 5.11 23.01
N GLU A 242 8.26 5.74 24.08
CA GLU A 242 8.29 5.19 25.44
C GLU A 242 6.90 4.87 26.00
N GLN A 243 5.89 5.72 25.76
CA GLN A 243 4.51 5.49 26.20
C GLN A 243 3.84 4.24 25.58
N LEU A 244 4.36 3.73 24.47
CA LEU A 244 3.86 2.51 23.84
C LEU A 244 4.55 1.25 24.36
N LEU A 245 5.77 1.34 24.89
CA LEU A 245 6.53 0.20 25.38
C LEU A 245 5.93 -0.31 26.69
N CYS A 246 5.46 -1.55 26.69
CA CYS A 246 4.91 -2.22 27.87
C CYS A 246 5.99 -2.87 28.74
N SER A 247 7.13 -3.24 28.16
CA SER A 247 8.21 -3.98 28.84
C SER A 247 9.53 -3.20 28.83
N PRO A 248 10.18 -3.02 29.99
CA PRO A 248 11.45 -2.29 30.05
C PRO A 248 12.56 -3.04 29.29
N GLY A 249 13.23 -2.34 28.38
CA GLY A 249 14.34 -2.87 27.57
C GLY A 249 13.95 -3.42 26.19
N ASN A 250 12.66 -3.58 25.91
CA ASN A 250 12.19 -3.85 24.55
C ASN A 250 12.30 -2.61 23.65
N GLN A 251 12.20 -2.82 22.34
CA GLN A 251 12.29 -1.79 21.31
C GLN A 251 11.10 -1.90 20.34
N LEU A 252 10.72 -0.78 19.72
CA LEU A 252 9.68 -0.76 18.70
C LEU A 252 10.27 -1.09 17.32
N TYR A 253 9.63 -2.03 16.63
CA TYR A 253 9.97 -2.45 15.26
C TYR A 253 8.77 -2.25 14.35
N HIS A 254 9.02 -1.96 13.07
CA HIS A 254 7.97 -1.77 12.09
C HIS A 254 8.28 -2.46 10.76
N CYS A 255 7.23 -2.87 10.04
CA CYS A 255 7.33 -3.47 8.72
C CYS A 255 6.21 -2.95 7.81
N VAL A 256 6.60 -2.36 6.67
CA VAL A 256 5.69 -1.79 5.68
C VAL A 256 5.56 -2.75 4.50
N VAL A 257 4.38 -3.31 4.30
CA VAL A 257 4.07 -4.27 3.22
C VAL A 257 3.12 -3.60 2.22
N TYR A 258 3.57 -3.45 0.98
CA TYR A 258 2.76 -2.97 -0.14
C TYR A 258 2.16 -4.12 -0.94
N LEU A 259 0.85 -4.09 -1.15
CA LEU A 259 0.08 -5.04 -1.93
C LEU A 259 -0.14 -4.46 -3.34
N ALA A 260 0.51 -5.05 -4.35
CA ALA A 260 0.35 -4.65 -5.74
C ALA A 260 -0.94 -5.26 -6.34
N PRO A 261 -1.55 -4.67 -7.38
CA PRO A 261 -2.88 -5.10 -7.86
C PRO A 261 -3.01 -6.58 -8.29
N GLY A 262 -1.90 -7.28 -8.56
CA GLY A 262 -1.90 -8.71 -8.89
C GLY A 262 -1.99 -9.65 -7.66
N ASP A 263 -1.65 -9.14 -6.48
CA ASP A 263 -1.45 -9.91 -5.25
C ASP A 263 -2.79 -10.38 -4.64
N TYR A 264 -2.71 -11.04 -3.49
CA TYR A 264 -3.85 -11.41 -2.66
C TYR A 264 -4.12 -10.33 -1.62
N HIS A 265 -5.36 -9.84 -1.58
CA HIS A 265 -5.72 -8.60 -0.88
C HIS A 265 -6.55 -8.78 0.39
N ARG A 266 -6.64 -10.03 0.90
CA ARG A 266 -7.02 -10.25 2.29
C ARG A 266 -5.76 -10.24 3.14
N PHE A 267 -5.89 -9.75 4.36
CA PHE A 267 -4.82 -9.74 5.34
C PHE A 267 -5.27 -10.46 6.61
N HIS A 268 -4.29 -11.05 7.27
CA HIS A 268 -4.44 -11.99 8.36
C HIS A 268 -3.70 -11.51 9.60
N SER A 269 -3.98 -12.14 10.74
CA SER A 269 -3.25 -11.92 11.96
C SER A 269 -1.77 -12.32 11.78
N PRO A 270 -0.81 -11.41 12.00
CA PRO A 270 0.61 -11.69 11.82
C PRO A 270 1.24 -12.46 12.98
N ALA A 271 0.58 -12.48 14.15
CA ALA A 271 1.02 -13.13 15.38
C ALA A 271 -0.22 -13.59 16.18
N ASP A 272 0.02 -14.25 17.31
CA ASP A 272 -0.99 -14.45 18.35
C ASP A 272 -1.05 -13.17 19.20
N TRP A 273 -2.20 -12.49 19.22
CA TRP A 273 -2.38 -11.18 19.87
C TRP A 273 -3.85 -10.88 20.18
N THR A 274 -4.07 -9.93 21.09
CA THR A 274 -5.39 -9.42 21.47
C THR A 274 -5.55 -8.00 20.97
N ILE A 275 -6.56 -7.76 20.12
CA ILE A 275 -6.92 -6.41 19.66
C ILE A 275 -7.78 -5.74 20.72
N GLU A 276 -7.25 -4.70 21.36
CA GLU A 276 -7.95 -3.93 22.40
C GLU A 276 -8.72 -2.74 21.81
N HIS A 277 -8.15 -2.10 20.77
CA HIS A 277 -8.62 -0.82 20.25
C HIS A 277 -8.53 -0.74 18.72
N ARG A 278 -9.51 -0.06 18.11
CA ARG A 278 -9.53 0.34 16.70
C ARG A 278 -9.67 1.85 16.59
N ARG A 279 -8.76 2.48 15.85
CA ARG A 279 -8.87 3.88 15.42
C ARG A 279 -9.00 3.96 13.90
N HIS A 280 -10.05 4.61 13.42
CA HIS A 280 -10.23 4.94 12.00
C HIS A 280 -9.88 6.41 11.76
N PHE A 281 -8.90 6.66 10.90
CA PHE A 281 -8.53 7.99 10.42
C PHE A 281 -9.10 8.19 9.02
N PRO A 282 -10.19 8.96 8.83
CA PRO A 282 -10.63 9.37 7.50
C PRO A 282 -9.66 10.39 6.87
N GLY A 283 -9.37 10.21 5.58
CA GLY A 283 -8.45 11.06 4.82
C GLY A 283 -8.65 10.97 3.30
N PRO A 284 -7.85 11.68 2.49
CA PRO A 284 -7.72 11.40 1.06
C PRO A 284 -7.29 9.96 0.77
N LEU A 285 -7.32 9.57 -0.50
CA LEU A 285 -6.92 8.26 -0.99
C LEU A 285 -5.87 8.43 -2.09
N LEU A 286 -4.68 8.87 -1.72
CA LEU A 286 -3.54 9.02 -2.63
C LEU A 286 -2.95 7.64 -2.99
N SER A 287 -2.22 7.53 -4.09
CA SER A 287 -1.62 6.25 -4.50
C SER A 287 -0.46 5.88 -3.57
N VAL A 288 -0.51 4.69 -2.98
CA VAL A 288 0.57 4.14 -2.12
C VAL A 288 1.64 3.37 -2.91
N SER A 289 1.63 3.45 -4.24
CA SER A 289 2.65 2.79 -5.07
C SER A 289 4.08 3.24 -4.70
N PRO A 290 5.11 2.38 -4.79
CA PRO A 290 6.46 2.71 -4.33
C PRO A 290 7.05 3.99 -4.94
N SER A 291 6.67 4.32 -6.18
CA SER A 291 7.12 5.52 -6.89
C SER A 291 6.43 6.82 -6.41
N VAL A 292 5.28 6.74 -5.73
CA VAL A 292 4.64 7.88 -5.05
C VAL A 292 5.07 7.95 -3.58
N ALA A 293 5.19 6.80 -2.90
CA ALA A 293 5.70 6.72 -1.53
C ALA A 293 7.13 7.27 -1.38
N ARG A 294 7.98 7.18 -2.42
CA ARG A 294 9.30 7.84 -2.44
C ARG A 294 9.26 9.36 -2.59
N ARG A 295 8.12 9.97 -2.93
CA ARG A 295 8.01 11.40 -3.25
C ARG A 295 7.18 12.18 -2.24
N VAL A 296 6.12 11.57 -1.70
CA VAL A 296 5.19 12.21 -0.79
C VAL A 296 5.57 11.85 0.66
N ARG A 297 6.08 12.83 1.42
CA ARG A 297 6.29 12.71 2.87
C ARG A 297 4.97 12.40 3.59
N SER A 298 5.04 11.60 4.66
CA SER A 298 3.89 11.27 5.50
C SER A 298 2.64 10.77 4.75
N LEU A 299 2.84 10.09 3.60
CA LEU A 299 1.77 9.61 2.72
C LEU A 299 0.78 8.71 3.47
N PHE A 300 1.29 7.86 4.37
CA PHE A 300 0.45 6.97 5.18
C PHE A 300 -0.32 7.71 6.28
N CYS A 301 0.23 8.79 6.84
CA CYS A 301 -0.48 9.65 7.81
C CYS A 301 -1.55 10.53 7.12
N VAL A 302 -1.35 10.87 5.84
CA VAL A 302 -2.29 11.66 5.03
C VAL A 302 -3.45 10.80 4.51
N ASN A 303 -3.21 9.53 4.15
CA ASN A 303 -4.26 8.66 3.62
C ASN A 303 -5.26 8.20 4.69
N GLU A 304 -6.49 7.87 4.25
CA GLU A 304 -7.44 7.12 5.08
C GLU A 304 -6.83 5.78 5.51
N ARG A 305 -6.87 5.50 6.82
CA ARG A 305 -6.30 4.29 7.41
C ARG A 305 -7.09 3.82 8.61
N VAL A 306 -6.93 2.55 8.96
CA VAL A 306 -7.52 1.92 10.15
C VAL A 306 -6.40 1.27 10.93
N ALA A 307 -6.12 1.79 12.11
CA ALA A 307 -5.16 1.23 13.05
C ALA A 307 -5.89 0.31 14.02
N LEU A 308 -5.43 -0.93 14.13
CA LEU A 308 -5.80 -1.88 15.17
C LEU A 308 -4.63 -1.94 16.15
N ALA A 309 -4.89 -1.80 17.44
CA ALA A 309 -3.89 -1.75 18.50
C ALA A 309 -4.29 -2.66 19.66
N GLY A 310 -3.30 -3.19 20.37
CA GLY A 310 -3.49 -4.07 21.51
C GLY A 310 -2.18 -4.72 21.92
N ARG A 311 -2.22 -5.98 22.35
CA ARG A 311 -1.08 -6.66 22.98
C ARG A 311 -0.77 -8.02 22.38
N TRP A 312 0.52 -8.34 22.30
CA TRP A 312 1.05 -9.66 21.95
C TRP A 312 2.09 -10.11 22.99
N GLN A 313 2.73 -11.26 22.78
CA GLN A 313 3.63 -11.90 23.76
C GLN A 313 4.81 -11.03 24.25
N HIS A 314 5.15 -9.95 23.54
CA HIS A 314 6.23 -9.01 23.91
C HIS A 314 5.74 -7.60 24.24
N GLY A 315 4.44 -7.38 24.50
CA GLY A 315 3.89 -6.07 24.86
C GLY A 315 3.02 -5.47 23.76
N PHE A 316 3.29 -4.24 23.32
CA PHE A 316 2.45 -3.54 22.35
C PHE A 316 2.50 -4.16 20.94
N PHE A 317 1.33 -4.26 20.29
CA PHE A 317 1.20 -4.65 18.89
C PHE A 317 0.17 -3.79 18.15
N SER A 318 0.48 -3.40 16.91
CA SER A 318 -0.45 -2.74 16.02
C SER A 318 -0.33 -3.19 14.56
N LEU A 319 -1.48 -3.35 13.92
CA LEU A 319 -1.63 -3.56 12.48
C LEU A 319 -2.45 -2.41 11.92
N VAL A 320 -1.87 -1.66 10.98
CA VAL A 320 -2.50 -0.50 10.36
C VAL A 320 -2.74 -0.76 8.88
N ALA A 321 -4.02 -0.81 8.49
CA ALA A 321 -4.44 -0.93 7.11
C ALA A 321 -4.57 0.46 6.49
N VAL A 322 -3.80 0.76 5.44
CA VAL A 322 -3.78 2.06 4.75
C VAL A 322 -4.45 1.94 3.38
N GLY A 323 -5.48 2.77 3.15
CA GLY A 323 -6.21 2.85 1.89
C GLY A 323 -5.44 3.61 0.82
N ALA A 324 -5.87 3.49 -0.44
CA ALA A 324 -5.21 4.11 -1.59
C ALA A 324 -6.19 4.52 -2.71
N THR A 325 -5.71 5.22 -3.74
CA THR A 325 -6.53 5.55 -4.92
C THR A 325 -7.04 4.29 -5.60
N ASN A 326 -8.35 4.25 -5.93
CA ASN A 326 -9.11 3.07 -6.37
C ASN A 326 -9.46 2.07 -5.26
N VAL A 327 -8.96 2.30 -4.04
CA VAL A 327 -8.88 1.34 -2.93
C VAL A 327 -9.26 2.00 -1.60
N GLY A 328 -10.41 2.65 -1.58
CA GLY A 328 -10.87 3.31 -0.36
C GLY A 328 -11.40 2.35 0.70
N SER A 329 -11.97 1.22 0.30
CA SER A 329 -12.75 0.38 1.21
C SER A 329 -11.89 -0.71 1.84
N ILE A 330 -11.46 -0.43 3.07
CA ILE A 330 -10.90 -1.37 4.03
C ILE A 330 -12.07 -2.02 4.79
N ARG A 331 -12.05 -3.34 4.93
CA ARG A 331 -13.00 -4.10 5.74
C ARG A 331 -12.23 -4.89 6.79
N ILE A 332 -12.63 -4.76 8.06
CA ILE A 332 -12.18 -5.61 9.17
C ILE A 332 -13.32 -6.59 9.47
N TYR A 333 -13.04 -7.89 9.59
CA TYR A 333 -14.12 -8.90 9.65
C TYR A 333 -14.87 -8.91 10.98
N CYS A 334 -14.18 -8.62 12.09
CA CYS A 334 -14.77 -8.51 13.42
C CYS A 334 -15.50 -7.16 13.67
N ASP A 335 -15.45 -6.22 12.74
CA ASP A 335 -15.98 -4.86 12.92
C ASP A 335 -16.92 -4.47 11.78
N GLN A 336 -18.22 -4.72 11.98
CA GLN A 336 -19.25 -4.46 10.98
C GLN A 336 -19.68 -2.98 10.91
N GLU A 337 -19.36 -2.19 11.93
CA GLU A 337 -19.72 -0.77 12.02
C GLU A 337 -18.69 0.15 11.35
N LEU A 338 -17.46 -0.33 11.15
CA LEU A 338 -16.40 0.39 10.45
C LEU A 338 -16.79 0.73 9.00
N GLN A 339 -16.98 2.02 8.72
CA GLN A 339 -17.26 2.54 7.38
C GLN A 339 -16.10 3.37 6.84
N THR A 340 -15.36 2.80 5.90
CA THR A 340 -14.27 3.47 5.15
C THR A 340 -14.74 3.95 3.77
N ASN A 341 -14.00 4.86 3.15
CA ASN A 341 -14.37 5.53 1.90
C ASN A 341 -15.70 6.33 1.97
N ALA A 342 -16.07 6.80 3.16
CA ALA A 342 -17.24 7.65 3.39
C ALA A 342 -17.24 8.91 2.47
N PRO A 343 -18.43 9.36 2.01
CA PRO A 343 -18.58 10.45 1.04
C PRO A 343 -18.17 11.82 1.58
N ARG A 344 -18.35 12.03 2.90
CA ARG A 344 -17.97 13.21 3.68
C ARG A 344 -17.11 12.73 4.83
N TYR A 345 -16.15 13.55 5.24
CA TYR A 345 -15.32 13.32 6.41
C TYR A 345 -14.70 14.65 6.86
N THR A 346 -14.25 14.71 8.10
CA THR A 346 -13.49 15.84 8.64
C THR A 346 -12.00 15.51 8.58
N THR A 347 -11.21 16.34 7.92
CA THR A 347 -9.74 16.16 7.87
C THR A 347 -9.17 16.32 9.28
N GLY A 348 -8.34 15.38 9.73
CA GLY A 348 -7.74 15.40 11.07
C GLY A 348 -8.62 14.81 12.19
N SER A 349 -9.88 14.46 11.90
CA SER A 349 -10.69 13.67 12.84
C SER A 349 -10.26 12.20 12.86
N TYR A 350 -10.62 11.50 13.94
CA TYR A 350 -10.49 10.04 14.06
C TYR A 350 -11.71 9.47 14.80
N ASN A 351 -12.02 8.20 14.56
CA ASN A 351 -13.13 7.48 15.20
C ASN A 351 -12.60 6.23 15.94
N ASP A 352 -12.71 6.27 17.26
CA ASP A 352 -12.22 5.21 18.17
C ASP A 352 -13.31 4.17 18.46
N ARG A 353 -12.89 2.92 18.69
CA ARG A 353 -13.71 1.81 19.19
C ARG A 353 -12.84 0.90 20.04
N SER A 354 -13.21 0.70 21.29
CA SER A 354 -12.63 -0.34 22.14
C SER A 354 -13.35 -1.67 21.91
N TYR A 355 -12.62 -2.77 21.88
CA TYR A 355 -13.19 -4.12 21.83
C TYR A 355 -13.24 -4.71 23.24
N THR A 356 -14.35 -5.36 23.57
CA THR A 356 -14.51 -6.20 24.76
C THR A 356 -14.67 -7.65 24.33
N SER A 357 -14.14 -8.56 25.12
CA SER A 357 -14.30 -9.99 24.87
C SER A 357 -15.75 -10.41 25.10
N PRO A 358 -16.38 -11.17 24.19
CA PRO A 358 -17.79 -11.54 24.30
C PRO A 358 -18.13 -12.37 25.56
N LEU A 359 -17.13 -12.96 26.23
CA LEU A 359 -17.30 -13.65 27.52
C LEU A 359 -17.77 -12.73 28.66
N ALA A 360 -17.59 -11.40 28.55
CA ALA A 360 -18.08 -10.44 29.54
C ALA A 360 -19.57 -10.08 29.39
N ALA A 361 -20.24 -10.52 28.30
CA ALA A 361 -21.55 -10.01 27.90
C ALA A 361 -22.75 -10.93 28.22
N SER A 362 -22.55 -12.03 28.96
CA SER A 362 -23.62 -12.99 29.30
C SER A 362 -23.99 -12.98 30.79
N PRO A 363 -24.99 -12.20 31.22
CA PRO A 363 -25.69 -12.46 32.47
C PRO A 363 -26.61 -13.69 32.30
N SER A 364 -26.67 -14.55 33.33
CA SER A 364 -27.51 -15.75 33.46
C SER A 364 -27.13 -17.03 32.68
N SER A 365 -26.36 -17.90 33.34
CA SER A 365 -26.68 -19.33 33.43
C SER A 365 -25.91 -19.96 34.61
N PRO A 366 -26.58 -20.43 35.67
CA PRO A 366 -25.95 -21.22 36.72
C PRO A 366 -26.03 -22.72 36.36
N LEU A 367 -24.90 -23.43 36.26
CA LEU A 367 -24.76 -24.84 36.69
C LEU A 367 -23.36 -25.42 36.41
N ALA A 368 -22.99 -26.39 37.25
CA ALA A 368 -21.89 -27.36 37.12
C ALA A 368 -20.44 -26.83 37.18
N ALA A 369 -19.90 -26.83 38.40
CA ALA A 369 -18.46 -26.90 38.64
C ALA A 369 -17.95 -28.36 38.59
N SER A 370 -16.70 -28.57 38.15
CA SER A 370 -15.88 -29.76 38.44
C SER A 370 -14.39 -29.42 38.21
N PRO A 371 -13.46 -29.74 39.14
CA PRO A 371 -12.06 -29.29 39.03
C PRO A 371 -11.08 -30.42 38.69
N SER A 372 -10.15 -30.21 37.74
CA SER A 372 -8.92 -31.02 37.62
C SER A 372 -7.86 -30.45 36.67
N SER A 373 -6.96 -29.58 37.15
CA SER A 373 -5.51 -29.56 36.84
C SER A 373 -4.81 -28.32 37.44
N PRO A 374 -3.78 -28.47 38.28
CA PRO A 374 -3.05 -27.33 38.85
C PRO A 374 -1.63 -27.19 38.24
N LEU A 375 -1.43 -26.31 37.25
CA LEU A 375 -0.08 -25.87 36.82
C LEU A 375 -0.11 -24.67 35.83
N ALA A 376 -0.47 -23.48 36.33
CA ALA A 376 -0.13 -22.19 35.71
C ALA A 376 -0.40 -21.02 36.69
N ALA A 377 0.62 -20.64 37.45
CA ALA A 377 0.76 -19.29 37.99
C ALA A 377 1.93 -18.63 37.21
N SER A 378 1.93 -17.34 36.86
CA SER A 378 1.02 -16.25 37.23
C SER A 378 1.04 -15.15 36.17
N GLN A 379 -0.10 -14.82 35.59
CA GLN A 379 -0.37 -13.52 34.95
C GLN A 379 -1.80 -13.12 35.31
N GLU A 380 -2.00 -11.86 35.71
CA GLU A 380 -3.34 -11.31 35.95
C GLU A 380 -4.01 -11.02 34.60
N GLU A 381 -4.61 -12.04 33.98
CA GLU A 381 -5.54 -11.83 32.88
C GLU A 381 -6.80 -11.11 33.41
N LEU A 382 -6.85 -9.79 33.21
CA LEU A 382 -8.07 -8.99 33.37
C LEU A 382 -9.19 -9.58 32.49
N PRO A 383 -10.24 -10.19 33.05
CA PRO A 383 -11.26 -10.85 32.26
C PRO A 383 -12.09 -9.81 31.49
N GLY A 384 -12.09 -9.88 30.15
CA GLY A 384 -13.06 -9.18 29.31
C GLY A 384 -12.54 -8.12 28.35
N ILE A 385 -11.24 -7.83 28.30
CA ILE A 385 -10.68 -6.77 27.43
C ILE A 385 -10.16 -7.35 26.11
N GLY A 386 -10.60 -6.78 24.98
CA GLY A 386 -10.11 -7.07 23.65
C GLY A 386 -10.62 -8.35 22.97
N LEU A 387 -10.25 -8.50 21.70
CA LEU A 387 -10.54 -9.64 20.84
C LEU A 387 -9.24 -10.41 20.56
N ALA A 388 -9.11 -11.61 21.11
CA ALA A 388 -8.00 -12.51 20.81
C ALA A 388 -8.07 -13.03 19.37
N LEU A 389 -6.93 -13.03 18.66
CA LEU A 389 -6.74 -13.59 17.33
C LEU A 389 -5.46 -14.41 17.27
N ARG A 390 -5.54 -15.57 16.61
CA ARG A 390 -4.40 -16.47 16.42
C ARG A 390 -3.61 -16.15 15.17
N LYS A 391 -2.31 -16.47 15.18
CA LYS A 391 -1.39 -16.31 14.05
C LYS A 391 -1.93 -17.00 12.81
N GLY A 392 -2.17 -16.22 11.75
CA GLY A 392 -2.74 -16.69 10.48
C GLY A 392 -4.25 -16.56 10.31
N GLU A 393 -5.00 -16.20 11.36
CA GLU A 393 -6.46 -16.03 11.25
C GLU A 393 -6.86 -14.86 10.33
N PRO A 394 -7.95 -14.98 9.57
CA PRO A 394 -8.40 -13.93 8.65
C PRO A 394 -8.87 -12.69 9.42
N LEU A 395 -8.23 -11.54 9.17
CA LEU A 395 -8.49 -10.30 9.89
C LEU A 395 -9.31 -9.30 9.06
N GLY A 396 -8.98 -9.14 7.77
CA GLY A 396 -9.66 -8.18 6.92
C GLY A 396 -9.35 -8.31 5.44
N GLU A 397 -9.90 -7.38 4.65
CA GLU A 397 -9.63 -7.27 3.22
C GLU A 397 -9.62 -5.82 2.73
N PHE A 398 -8.80 -5.58 1.71
CA PHE A 398 -8.87 -4.39 0.89
C PHE A 398 -9.66 -4.70 -0.37
N ASN A 399 -10.55 -3.79 -0.76
CA ASN A 399 -11.37 -4.02 -1.93
C ASN A 399 -10.64 -3.80 -3.28
N LEU A 400 -9.36 -3.31 -3.35
CA LEU A 400 -8.61 -3.09 -4.62
C LEU A 400 -7.06 -2.75 -4.66
N GLY A 401 -6.24 -2.83 -3.58
CA GLY A 401 -4.75 -2.56 -3.62
C GLY A 401 -4.16 -1.51 -2.63
N SER A 402 -3.18 -1.86 -1.80
CA SER A 402 -3.06 -1.23 -0.47
C SER A 402 -1.69 -1.32 0.21
N THR A 403 -1.55 -0.76 1.41
CA THR A 403 -0.41 -0.99 2.30
C THR A 403 -0.89 -1.48 3.66
N VAL A 404 -0.20 -2.46 4.23
CA VAL A 404 -0.29 -2.83 5.66
C VAL A 404 1.00 -2.39 6.33
N VAL A 405 0.90 -1.67 7.43
CA VAL A 405 2.03 -1.35 8.32
C VAL A 405 1.86 -2.15 9.60
N LEU A 406 2.84 -2.98 9.93
CA LEU A 406 2.99 -3.54 11.26
C LEU A 406 3.87 -2.64 12.11
N LEU A 407 3.55 -2.54 13.38
CA LEU A 407 4.33 -1.88 14.41
C LEU A 407 4.21 -2.70 15.70
N PHE A 408 5.31 -3.15 16.26
CA PHE A 408 5.30 -4.06 17.40
C PHE A 408 6.51 -3.88 18.30
N GLU A 409 6.30 -4.03 19.59
CA GLU A 409 7.34 -4.10 20.61
C GLU A 409 7.99 -5.48 20.59
N ALA A 410 9.32 -5.57 20.55
CA ALA A 410 10.05 -6.83 20.66
C ALA A 410 11.38 -6.66 21.43
N PRO A 411 11.98 -7.75 21.94
CA PRO A 411 13.34 -7.77 22.45
C PRO A 411 14.38 -7.20 21.45
N PRO A 412 15.48 -6.60 21.94
CA PRO A 412 16.45 -5.87 21.10
C PRO A 412 17.30 -6.77 20.17
N ASP A 413 17.32 -8.08 20.42
CA ASP A 413 17.91 -9.12 19.57
C ASP A 413 17.01 -9.52 18.38
N PHE A 414 15.75 -9.04 18.33
CA PHE A 414 14.88 -9.28 17.18
C PHE A 414 15.50 -8.77 15.87
N SER A 415 15.60 -9.67 14.89
CA SER A 415 16.22 -9.42 13.61
C SER A 415 15.27 -9.73 12.44
N PHE A 416 15.14 -8.78 11.51
CA PHE A 416 14.37 -9.00 10.27
C PHE A 416 15.15 -9.90 9.31
N SER A 417 14.51 -10.97 8.84
CA SER A 417 15.04 -11.87 7.79
C SER A 417 14.72 -11.36 6.37
N LEU A 418 14.50 -10.07 6.22
CA LEU A 418 13.90 -9.43 5.04
C LEU A 418 14.72 -8.23 4.54
N ARG A 419 14.56 -7.93 3.26
CA ARG A 419 15.20 -6.77 2.61
C ARG A 419 14.18 -5.82 1.98
N PRO A 420 14.38 -4.50 2.00
CA PRO A 420 13.56 -3.56 1.23
C PRO A 420 13.47 -3.98 -0.24
N GLY A 421 12.25 -3.96 -0.78
CA GLY A 421 11.93 -4.41 -2.13
C GLY A 421 11.73 -5.93 -2.30
N GLN A 422 11.93 -6.75 -1.27
CA GLN A 422 11.70 -8.21 -1.32
C GLN A 422 10.21 -8.53 -1.48
N PRO A 423 9.82 -9.42 -2.43
CA PRO A 423 8.48 -9.97 -2.48
C PRO A 423 8.29 -10.97 -1.34
N ILE A 424 7.14 -10.90 -0.67
CA ILE A 424 6.75 -11.77 0.45
C ILE A 424 5.34 -12.31 0.24
N ARG A 425 5.04 -13.44 0.88
CA ARG A 425 3.72 -14.09 0.88
C ARG A 425 3.17 -14.17 2.30
N PHE A 426 1.85 -14.14 2.44
CA PHE A 426 1.17 -14.43 3.69
C PHE A 426 1.68 -15.77 4.28
N GLY A 427 1.97 -15.78 5.58
CA GLY A 427 2.48 -16.96 6.29
C GLY A 427 4.01 -17.08 6.35
N GLN A 428 4.77 -16.33 5.53
CA GLN A 428 6.23 -16.32 5.59
C GLN A 428 6.75 -15.57 6.83
N PRO A 429 7.88 -15.97 7.45
CA PRO A 429 8.48 -15.25 8.57
C PRO A 429 8.89 -13.83 8.17
N LEU A 430 8.71 -12.86 9.07
CA LEU A 430 9.29 -11.52 8.91
C LEU A 430 10.68 -11.39 9.54
N GLY A 431 10.92 -12.14 10.61
CA GLY A 431 12.14 -12.10 11.40
C GLY A 431 12.14 -13.17 12.48
N SER A 432 13.20 -13.17 13.28
CA SER A 432 13.41 -14.11 14.37
C SER A 432 13.99 -13.39 15.59
N LEU A 433 13.73 -14.00 16.75
CA LEU A 433 14.53 -13.85 17.97
C LEU A 433 15.59 -14.95 17.94
#